data_AF-A0A2I7KG83-F1
#
_entry.id   AF-A0A2I7KG83-F1
#
_cell.length_a   1.000
_cell.length_b   1.000
_cell.length_c   1.000
_cell.angle_alpha   90.00
_cell.angle_beta   90.00
_cell.angle_gamma   90.00
#
_symmetry.space_group_name_H-M   'P 1'
#
loop_
_entity.id
_entity.type
_entity.pdbx_description
1 polymer ?
#
loop_
_entity_poly.entity_id
_entity_poly.type
_entity_poly.pdbx_seq_one_letter_code
_entity_poly.pdbx_strand_id
1 'polypeptide(L)' 'MAARLAARPEIQDIRRETVEHPFGTIKQSMNQGAFLMQRLENVRGEFSLTALAYNLRRALNIVGVEGLIRALKA' A
#
# COMPACT_ATOMS: atom_id res chain seq x y z
N MET A 1 22.46 3.53 5.27
CA MET A 1 21.62 3.06 4.14
C MET A 1 22.44 2.36 3.06
N ALA A 2 23.44 3.03 2.47
CA ALA A 2 24.26 2.48 1.38
C ALA A 2 24.94 1.13 1.73
N ALA A 3 25.59 1.02 2.89
CA ALA A 3 26.21 -0.24 3.34
C ALA A 3 25.22 -1.42 3.44
N ARG A 4 23.97 -1.15 3.84
CA ARG A 4 22.91 -2.16 3.93
C ARG A 4 22.47 -2.66 2.55
N LEU A 5 22.45 -1.77 1.55
CA LEU A 5 22.11 -2.11 0.17
C LEU A 5 23.25 -2.86 -0.52
N ALA A 6 24.50 -2.46 -0.27
CA ALA A 6 25.67 -3.17 -0.79
C ALA A 6 25.75 -4.61 -0.25
N ALA A 7 25.38 -4.82 1.02
CA ALA A 7 25.36 -6.15 1.62
C ALA A 7 24.19 -7.04 1.16
N ARG A 8 23.15 -6.47 0.55
CA ARG A 8 21.90 -7.14 0.15
C ARG A 8 21.31 -6.51 -1.12
N PRO A 9 21.95 -6.72 -2.28
CA PRO A 9 21.55 -6.09 -3.53
C PRO A 9 20.12 -6.44 -3.96
N GLU A 10 19.64 -7.65 -3.63
CA GLU A 10 18.32 -8.18 -3.97
C GLU A 10 17.15 -7.38 -3.36
N ILE A 11 17.40 -6.62 -2.29
CA ILE A 11 16.37 -5.81 -1.63
C ILE A 11 15.75 -4.79 -2.60
N GLN A 12 16.52 -4.27 -3.56
CA GLN A 12 15.98 -3.30 -4.51
C GLN A 12 15.00 -3.94 -5.48
N ASP A 13 15.29 -5.16 -5.96
CA ASP A 13 14.39 -5.91 -6.83
C ASP A 13 13.11 -6.28 -6.10
N ILE A 14 13.22 -6.80 -4.87
CA ILE A 14 12.06 -7.10 -4.03
C ILE A 14 11.20 -5.85 -3.83
N ARG A 15 11.80 -4.69 -3.55
CA ARG A 15 11.02 -3.44 -3.37
C ARG A 15 10.30 -3.05 -4.64
N ARG A 16 10.98 -3.09 -5.79
CA ARG A 16 10.40 -2.80 -7.10
C ARG A 16 9.18 -3.69 -7.39
N GLU A 17 9.29 -4.97 -7.08
CA GLU A 17 8.25 -5.95 -7.37
C GLU A 17 7.08 -5.90 -6.39
N THR A 18 7.35 -5.63 -5.11
CA THR A 18 6.34 -5.76 -4.04
C THR A 18 5.63 -4.47 -3.69
N VAL A 19 6.34 -3.34 -3.63
CA VAL A 19 5.78 -2.09 -3.06
C VAL A 19 5.61 -0.98 -4.08
N GLU A 20 6.48 -0.86 -5.09
CA GLU A 20 6.43 0.29 -6.02
C GLU A 20 5.09 0.34 -6.78
N HIS A 21 4.56 -0.81 -7.21
CA HIS A 21 3.27 -0.84 -7.90
C HIS A 21 2.08 -0.42 -6.99
N PRO A 22 1.89 -0.99 -5.78
CA PRO A 22 0.89 -0.49 -4.83
C PRO A 22 0.98 1.01 -4.56
N PHE A 23 2.18 1.53 -4.30
CA PHE A 23 2.37 2.96 -4.05
C PHE A 23 2.04 3.82 -5.27
N GLY A 24 2.39 3.36 -6.48
CA GLY A 24 2.02 4.01 -7.74
C GLY A 24 0.50 4.10 -7.92
N THR A 25 -0.21 2.99 -7.70
CA THR A 25 -1.68 2.96 -7.80
C THR A 25 -2.34 3.86 -6.76
N ILE A 26 -1.88 3.83 -5.51
CA ILE A 26 -2.39 4.70 -4.45
C ILE A 26 -2.28 6.18 -4.84
N LYS A 27 -1.08 6.61 -5.24
CA LYS A 27 -0.82 8.00 -5.60
C LYS A 27 -1.65 8.45 -6.81
N GLN A 28 -1.73 7.62 -7.84
CA GLN A 28 -2.47 7.94 -9.06
C GLN A 28 -3.99 7.97 -8.83
N SER A 29 -4.54 6.94 -8.16
CA SER A 29 -5.99 6.80 -7.97
C SER A 29 -6.60 7.85 -7.05
N MET A 30 -5.82 8.40 -6.13
CA MET A 30 -6.28 9.38 -5.15
C MET A 30 -5.88 10.81 -5.51
N ASN A 31 -5.27 11.02 -6.69
CA ASN A 31 -4.64 12.28 -7.10
C ASN A 31 -3.73 12.85 -5.98
N GLN A 32 -3.05 11.95 -5.26
CA GLN A 32 -2.38 12.25 -4.00
C GLN A 32 -0.96 12.78 -4.29
N GLY A 33 -0.91 14.00 -4.86
CA GLY A 33 0.34 14.73 -5.09
C GLY A 33 0.99 15.19 -3.78
N ALA A 34 0.17 15.63 -2.82
CA ALA A 34 0.58 15.98 -1.45
C ALA A 34 -0.49 15.52 -0.44
N PHE A 35 -0.09 15.34 0.82
CA PHE A 35 -1.04 15.14 1.91
C PHE A 35 -1.80 16.43 2.19
N LEU A 36 -3.09 16.30 2.49
CA LEU A 36 -3.95 17.44 2.82
C LEU A 36 -3.79 17.85 4.29
N MET A 37 -3.52 16.88 5.15
CA MET A 37 -3.36 17.10 6.58
C MET A 37 -1.97 17.62 6.94
N GLN A 38 -1.91 18.36 8.04
CA GLN A 38 -0.67 18.85 8.64
C GLN A 38 -0.43 18.16 9.98
N ARG A 39 0.85 18.11 10.39
CA ARG A 39 1.36 17.38 11.55
C ARG A 39 1.32 15.86 11.37
N LEU A 40 2.31 15.18 11.95
CA LEU A 40 2.62 13.79 11.61
C LEU A 40 1.51 12.82 12.03
N GLU A 41 0.83 13.09 13.14
CA GLU A 41 -0.29 12.29 13.62
C GLU A 41 -1.46 12.28 12.63
N ASN A 42 -1.80 13.44 12.05
CA ASN A 42 -2.92 13.54 11.11
C ASN A 42 -2.56 12.96 9.75
N VAL A 43 -1.33 13.20 9.28
CA VAL A 43 -0.80 12.60 8.04
C VAL A 43 -0.77 11.08 8.12
N ARG A 44 -0.43 10.51 9.28
CA ARG A 44 -0.51 9.06 9.50
C ARG A 44 -1.94 8.55 9.36
N GLY A 45 -2.92 9.27 9.90
CA GLY A 45 -4.34 8.95 9.73
C GLY A 45 -4.77 8.97 8.27
N GLU A 46 -4.44 10.05 7.55
CA GLU A 46 -4.72 10.21 6.11
C GLU A 46 -4.13 9.04 5.31
N PHE A 47 -2.84 8.77 5.47
CA PHE A 47 -2.17 7.68 4.76
C PHE A 47 -2.75 6.30 5.12
N SER A 48 -3.08 6.06 6.39
CA SER A 48 -3.65 4.78 6.84
C SER A 48 -5.00 4.51 6.19
N LEU A 49 -5.86 5.52 6.09
CA LEU A 49 -7.16 5.41 5.40
C LEU A 49 -6.96 5.14 3.90
N THR A 50 -6.01 5.83 3.26
CA THR A 50 -5.68 5.58 1.85
C THR A 50 -5.20 4.14 1.61
N ALA A 51 -4.28 3.65 2.46
CA ALA A 51 -3.77 2.29 2.37
C ALA A 51 -4.87 1.25 2.62
N LEU A 52 -5.76 1.51 3.59
CA LEU A 52 -6.91 0.64 3.86
C LEU A 52 -7.85 0.54 2.64
N ALA A 53 -8.21 1.67 2.04
CA ALA A 53 -9.06 1.69 0.86
C ALA A 53 -8.45 0.92 -0.32
N TYR A 54 -7.14 1.10 -0.56
CA TYR A 54 -6.41 0.31 -1.56
C TYR A 54 -6.43 -1.19 -1.25
N ASN A 55 -6.14 -1.56 0.00
CA ASN A 55 -6.12 -2.97 0.42
C ASN A 55 -7.50 -3.64 0.27
N LEU A 56 -8.59 -2.94 0.60
CA LEU A 56 -9.94 -3.45 0.40
C LEU A 56 -10.23 -3.67 -1.09
N ARG A 57 -9.89 -2.71 -1.95
CA ARG A 57 -10.05 -2.85 -3.40
C ARG A 57 -9.21 -4.01 -3.95
N ARG A 58 -7.97 -4.16 -3.49
CA ARG A 58 -7.08 -5.26 -3.88
C ARG A 58 -7.62 -6.61 -3.43
N ALA A 59 -8.10 -6.72 -2.19
CA ALA A 59 -8.71 -7.94 -1.66
C ALA A 59 -9.95 -8.33 -2.47
N LEU A 60 -10.84 -7.38 -2.78
CA LEU A 60 -12.00 -7.60 -3.63
C LEU A 60 -11.60 -8.11 -5.02
N ASN A 61 -10.57 -7.54 -5.64
CA ASN A 61 -10.13 -7.94 -6.98
C ASN A 61 -9.45 -9.31 -7.02
N ILE A 62 -8.70 -9.68 -5.98
CA ILE A 62 -7.94 -10.95 -5.93
C ILE A 62 -8.82 -12.11 -5.44
N VAL A 63 -9.61 -11.87 -4.39
CA VAL A 63 -10.35 -12.92 -3.68
C VAL A 63 -11.82 -12.98 -4.12
N GLY A 64 -12.38 -11.85 -4.57
CA GLY A 64 -13.80 -11.72 -4.87
C GLY A 64 -14.68 -11.57 -3.64
N VAL A 65 -15.88 -11.00 -3.83
CA VAL A 65 -16.85 -10.75 -2.75
C VAL A 65 -17.24 -12.04 -2.03
N GLU A 66 -17.56 -13.10 -2.78
CA GLU A 66 -17.97 -14.39 -2.22
C GLU A 66 -16.86 -15.04 -1.40
N GLY A 67 -15.62 -14.97 -1.88
CA GLY A 67 -14.45 -15.49 -1.16
C GLY A 67 -14.23 -14.77 0.16
N LEU A 68 -14.41 -13.44 0.19
CA LEU A 68 -14.33 -12.66 1.42
C LEU A 68 -15.47 -12.98 2.39
N ILE A 69 -16.72 -13.10 1.93
CA ILE A 69 -17.85 -13.50 2.79
C ILE A 69 -17.61 -14.87 3.41
N ARG A 70 -17.05 -15.82 2.64
CA ARG A 70 -16.70 -17.14 3.16
C ARG A 70 -15.63 -17.07 4.23
N ALA A 71 -14.58 -16.28 4.03
CA ALA A 71 -13.51 -16.10 5.01
C ALA A 71 -13.98 -15.46 6.33
N LEU A 72 -15.00 -14.58 6.29
CA LEU A 72 -15.58 -13.96 7.48
C LEU A 72 -16.49 -14.89 8.31
N LYS A 73 -17.01 -15.96 7.69
CA LYS A 73 -17.91 -16.92 8.34
C LYS A 73 -17.18 -18.11 8.98
N ALA A 74 -15.91 -18.29 8.67
CA ALA A 74 -15.04 -19.31 9.26
C ALA A 74 -14.50 -18.84 10.61
#